data_AF-A0A5N6ZGK9-F1
#
_entry.id   AF-A0A5N6ZGK9-F1
#
_cell.length_a   1.000
_cell.length_b   1.000
_cell.length_c   1.000
_cell.angle_alpha   90.00
_cell.angle_beta   90.00
_cell.angle_gamma   90.00
#
_symmetry.space_group_name_H-M   'P 1'
#
loop_
_entity.id
_entity.type
_entity.pdbx_description
1 polymer ?
#
loop_
_entity_poly.entity_id
_entity_poly.type
_entity_poly.pdbx_seq_one_letter_code
_entity_poly.pdbx_strand_id
1 'polypeptide(L)'
;MYHKSFLFATAVLGSVARGGVLPRASIGSDKVVGFQQTVPPGITGDVYLAYQPHLYVANGCVPFPAVDAEGNTNAGLKPTGDSHGHCSKSTGQIYVRGAPYGGHYGLLYAWYFPKDEPSSGLGHRHDWEGVIVWLADSTSTSADNILAVCPSAHGGWDCSTNGYTLDGTKPLIRYSSTWPVDHQNGLTSTVGGMQPLIAWESLPPAASTALQNTNFGSAIVPFKDATFAANLGKATF
;
A
#
# COMPACT_ATOMS: atom_id res chain seq x y z
N MET A 1 -18.66 -79.44 -11.60
CA MET A 1 -18.68 -78.48 -10.47
C MET A 1 -18.29 -77.11 -11.00
N TYR A 2 -19.24 -76.20 -11.14
CA TYR A 2 -19.01 -74.83 -11.63
C TYR A 2 -18.49 -73.95 -10.48
N HIS A 3 -17.33 -73.31 -10.64
CA HIS A 3 -16.87 -72.23 -9.75
C HIS A 3 -17.06 -70.88 -10.46
N LYS A 4 -17.99 -70.08 -9.95
CA LYS A 4 -18.20 -68.68 -10.35
C LYS A 4 -17.20 -67.81 -9.58
N SER A 5 -16.29 -67.15 -10.29
CA SER A 5 -15.44 -66.10 -9.72
C SER A 5 -16.15 -64.75 -9.87
N PHE A 6 -16.40 -64.09 -8.74
CA PHE A 6 -16.96 -62.74 -8.67
C PHE A 6 -15.85 -61.70 -8.83
N LEU A 7 -15.99 -60.79 -9.81
CA LEU A 7 -15.19 -59.57 -9.88
C LEU A 7 -15.65 -58.59 -8.80
N PHE A 8 -14.73 -58.17 -7.94
CA PHE A 8 -14.93 -57.02 -7.05
C PHE A 8 -14.54 -55.74 -7.80
N ALA A 9 -15.51 -54.86 -8.02
CA ALA A 9 -15.27 -53.50 -8.49
C ALA A 9 -14.94 -52.60 -7.30
N THR A 10 -13.69 -52.12 -7.22
CA THR A 10 -13.24 -51.15 -6.23
C THR A 10 -13.68 -49.75 -6.66
N ALA A 11 -14.66 -49.18 -5.96
CA ALA A 11 -15.04 -47.77 -6.12
C ALA A 11 -14.04 -46.89 -5.38
N VAL A 12 -13.29 -46.06 -6.10
CA VAL A 12 -12.43 -45.02 -5.53
C VAL A 12 -13.30 -43.81 -5.21
N LEU A 13 -13.58 -43.58 -3.92
CA LEU A 13 -14.20 -42.36 -3.43
C LEU A 13 -13.15 -41.26 -3.41
N GLY A 14 -13.20 -40.33 -4.37
CA GLY A 14 -12.41 -39.11 -4.35
C GLY A 14 -12.93 -38.17 -3.25
N SER A 15 -12.16 -38.02 -2.18
CA SER A 15 -12.38 -37.00 -1.16
C SER A 15 -12.00 -35.62 -1.72
N VAL A 16 -13.01 -34.84 -2.10
CA VAL A 16 -12.82 -33.40 -2.33
C VAL A 16 -12.52 -32.77 -0.96
N ALA A 17 -11.25 -32.48 -0.70
CA ALA A 17 -10.86 -31.64 0.41
C ALA A 17 -11.46 -30.25 0.18
N ARG A 18 -12.62 -29.98 0.78
CA ARG A 18 -13.09 -28.61 0.99
C ARG A 18 -12.10 -27.97 1.96
N GLY A 19 -11.07 -27.30 1.43
CA GLY A 19 -10.23 -26.42 2.21
C GLY A 19 -11.13 -25.43 2.93
N GLY A 20 -11.19 -25.53 4.26
CA GLY A 20 -11.94 -24.57 5.07
C GLY A 20 -11.38 -23.19 4.79
N VAL A 21 -12.26 -22.25 4.45
CA VAL A 21 -11.91 -20.83 4.44
C VAL A 21 -11.67 -20.45 5.89
N LEU A 22 -10.40 -20.45 6.32
CA LEU A 22 -10.05 -19.87 7.61
C LEU A 22 -10.44 -18.38 7.54
N PRO A 23 -11.17 -17.85 8.54
CA PRO A 23 -11.46 -16.43 8.58
C PRO A 23 -10.14 -15.66 8.63
N ARG A 24 -9.99 -14.68 7.74
CA ARG A 24 -8.81 -13.80 7.72
C ARG A 24 -8.70 -13.08 9.05
N ALA A 25 -7.52 -13.14 9.66
CA ALA A 25 -7.30 -12.56 10.98
C ALA A 25 -6.77 -11.12 10.89
N SER A 26 -7.15 -10.30 11.86
CA SER A 26 -6.40 -9.09 12.16
C SER A 26 -5.34 -9.46 13.19
N ILE A 27 -4.06 -9.31 12.84
CA ILE A 27 -2.91 -9.82 13.62
C ILE A 27 -2.02 -8.68 14.10
N GLY A 28 -1.18 -8.95 15.11
CA GLY A 28 -0.27 -7.96 15.70
C GLY A 28 0.53 -7.20 14.64
N SER A 29 0.77 -5.91 14.88
CA SER A 29 1.39 -5.04 13.87
C SER A 29 2.79 -5.46 13.45
N ASP A 30 3.49 -6.19 14.31
CA ASP A 30 4.82 -6.78 14.11
C ASP A 30 4.78 -8.22 13.56
N LYS A 31 3.59 -8.78 13.32
CA LYS A 31 3.38 -10.16 12.84
C LYS A 31 3.05 -10.27 11.36
N VAL A 32 2.64 -9.16 10.74
CA VAL A 32 2.38 -9.14 9.29
C VAL A 32 3.69 -9.24 8.55
N VAL A 33 3.82 -10.28 7.71
CA VAL A 33 4.97 -10.45 6.84
C VAL A 33 4.69 -9.74 5.51
N GLY A 34 5.51 -8.75 5.19
CA GLY A 34 5.41 -8.02 3.93
C GLY A 34 5.85 -8.85 2.72
N PHE A 35 5.66 -8.28 1.55
CA PHE A 35 6.02 -8.84 0.27
C PHE A 35 7.44 -8.41 -0.12
N GLN A 36 8.13 -9.30 -0.83
CA GLN A 36 9.28 -8.89 -1.62
C GLN A 36 8.85 -7.87 -2.68
N GLN A 37 9.79 -7.05 -3.15
CA GLN A 37 9.50 -6.12 -4.23
C GLN A 37 9.00 -6.90 -5.46
N THR A 38 7.76 -6.66 -5.87
CA THR A 38 7.10 -7.39 -6.94
C THR A 38 6.21 -6.43 -7.74
N VAL A 39 6.51 -6.30 -9.03
CA VAL A 39 5.76 -5.49 -10.00
C VAL A 39 5.47 -6.33 -11.24
N PRO A 40 4.49 -5.97 -12.09
CA PRO A 40 4.26 -6.62 -13.36
C PRO A 40 5.53 -6.57 -14.23
N PRO A 41 5.81 -7.59 -15.06
CA PRO A 41 6.97 -7.54 -15.96
C PRO A 41 6.78 -6.48 -17.07
N GLY A 42 7.89 -6.00 -17.62
CA GLY A 42 7.92 -5.06 -18.73
C GLY A 42 7.60 -3.63 -18.33
N ILE A 43 7.14 -2.84 -19.31
CA ILE A 43 7.02 -1.38 -19.23
C ILE A 43 6.25 -0.91 -17.99
N THR A 44 5.14 -1.57 -17.64
CA THR A 44 4.35 -1.20 -16.45
C THR A 44 5.18 -1.28 -15.17
N GLY A 45 5.93 -2.37 -14.97
CA GLY A 45 6.79 -2.52 -13.81
C GLY A 45 7.97 -1.56 -13.83
N ASP A 46 8.58 -1.35 -14.99
CA ASP A 46 9.69 -0.41 -15.16
C ASP A 46 9.29 1.01 -14.75
N VAL A 47 8.09 1.45 -15.16
CA VAL A 47 7.50 2.75 -14.78
C VAL A 47 7.21 2.81 -13.27
N TYR A 48 6.61 1.77 -12.68
CA TYR A 48 6.34 1.74 -11.23
C TYR A 48 7.63 1.80 -10.40
N LEU A 49 8.72 1.20 -10.87
CA LEU A 49 10.02 1.23 -10.18
C LEU A 49 10.76 2.56 -10.38
N ALA A 50 10.69 3.12 -11.59
CA ALA A 50 11.34 4.40 -11.92
C ALA A 50 10.82 5.54 -11.04
N TYR A 51 9.50 5.62 -10.86
CA TYR A 51 8.87 6.73 -10.11
C TYR A 51 8.56 6.40 -8.64
N GLN A 52 9.01 5.25 -8.13
CA GLN A 52 8.84 4.91 -6.72
C GLN A 52 9.49 5.99 -5.84
N PRO A 53 8.73 6.67 -4.98
CA PRO A 53 9.22 7.77 -4.15
C PRO A 53 10.12 7.31 -3.02
N HIS A 54 10.98 8.22 -2.54
CA HIS A 54 11.62 8.11 -1.23
C HIS A 54 10.70 8.68 -0.16
N LEU A 55 10.70 8.05 1.03
CA LEU A 55 9.98 8.54 2.18
C LEU A 55 10.92 8.93 3.33
N TYR A 56 10.93 10.21 3.67
CA TYR A 56 11.54 10.74 4.88
C TYR A 56 10.49 10.83 5.99
N VAL A 57 10.57 9.92 6.96
CA VAL A 57 9.74 9.95 8.17
C VAL A 57 10.36 10.95 9.16
N ALA A 58 9.74 12.11 9.33
CA ALA A 58 10.29 13.14 10.22
C ALA A 58 9.88 12.94 11.68
N ASN A 59 8.69 12.42 11.92
CA ASN A 59 8.18 11.99 13.22
C ASN A 59 7.09 10.91 13.02
N GLY A 60 6.59 10.35 14.12
CA GLY A 60 5.59 9.28 14.09
C GLY A 60 6.14 7.89 13.76
N CYS A 61 5.25 7.01 13.31
CA CYS A 61 5.62 5.66 12.91
C CYS A 61 6.41 5.64 11.60
N VAL A 62 7.26 4.62 11.41
CA VAL A 62 7.74 4.25 10.08
C VAL A 62 6.69 3.38 9.35
N PRO A 63 6.77 3.18 8.03
CA PRO A 63 5.83 2.30 7.31
C PRO A 63 5.88 0.85 7.78
N PHE A 64 4.74 0.14 7.70
CA PHE A 64 4.59 -1.29 7.97
C PHE A 64 3.80 -1.97 6.85
N PRO A 65 3.95 -3.30 6.66
CA PRO A 65 3.03 -4.05 5.82
C PRO A 65 1.63 -4.05 6.44
N ALA A 66 0.63 -3.69 5.64
CA ALA A 66 -0.77 -3.65 6.05
C ALA A 66 -1.47 -5.01 5.95
N VAL A 67 -0.95 -5.89 5.10
CA VAL A 67 -1.53 -7.19 4.75
C VAL A 67 -0.42 -8.16 4.37
N ASP A 68 -0.58 -9.45 4.67
CA ASP A 68 0.30 -10.54 4.23
C ASP A 68 -0.30 -11.34 3.05
N ALA A 69 0.42 -12.36 2.57
CA ALA A 69 0.02 -13.15 1.41
C ALA A 69 -1.27 -13.96 1.62
N GLU A 70 -1.54 -14.36 2.86
CA GLU A 70 -2.74 -15.08 3.29
C GLU A 70 -3.95 -14.15 3.48
N GLY A 71 -3.72 -12.83 3.42
CA GLY A 71 -4.76 -11.81 3.59
C GLY A 71 -5.07 -11.49 5.05
N ASN A 72 -4.19 -11.84 6.00
CA ASN A 72 -4.28 -11.29 7.35
C ASN A 72 -3.89 -9.81 7.31
N THR A 73 -4.57 -8.99 8.09
CA THR A 73 -4.34 -7.54 8.11
C THR A 73 -3.70 -7.07 9.40
N ASN A 74 -2.96 -5.97 9.29
CA ASN A 74 -2.28 -5.35 10.41
C ASN A 74 -3.29 -4.72 11.38
N ALA A 75 -3.33 -5.23 12.61
CA ALA A 75 -4.23 -4.75 13.67
C ALA A 75 -3.92 -3.33 14.16
N GLY A 76 -2.82 -2.73 13.70
CA GLY A 76 -2.40 -1.39 14.09
C GLY A 76 -2.01 -1.30 15.56
N LEU A 77 -1.78 -0.08 16.01
CA LEU A 77 -1.47 0.26 17.40
C LEU A 77 -2.52 1.22 17.95
N LYS A 78 -2.72 1.17 19.27
CA LYS A 78 -3.54 2.18 19.94
C LYS A 78 -2.75 3.50 19.94
N PRO A 79 -3.37 4.66 19.67
CA PRO A 79 -2.73 5.96 19.80
C PRO A 79 -2.59 6.31 21.29
N THR A 80 -1.61 5.69 21.93
CA THR A 80 -1.20 5.97 23.31
C THR A 80 0.31 5.88 23.43
N GLY A 81 0.88 6.68 24.33
CA GLY A 81 2.32 6.73 24.58
C GLY A 81 3.02 7.63 23.57
N ASP A 82 4.28 7.31 23.26
CA ASP A 82 5.04 8.09 22.29
C ASP A 82 4.48 7.89 20.87
N SER A 83 4.49 8.93 20.05
CA SER A 83 4.01 8.90 18.65
C SER A 83 4.66 7.80 17.81
N HIS A 84 5.94 7.48 18.04
CA HIS A 84 6.66 6.39 17.38
C HIS A 84 6.77 5.12 18.24
N GLY A 85 6.10 5.08 19.39
CA GLY A 85 6.11 3.98 20.34
C GLY A 85 5.63 2.68 19.71
N HIS A 86 6.48 1.64 19.76
CA HIS A 86 6.25 0.32 19.15
C HIS A 86 6.11 0.32 17.62
N CYS A 87 6.44 1.41 16.93
CA CYS A 87 6.41 1.51 15.47
C CYS A 87 7.57 2.32 14.88
N SER A 88 8.69 2.43 15.59
CA SER A 88 9.89 3.16 15.13
C SER A 88 10.81 2.36 14.21
N LYS A 89 10.55 1.06 14.02
CA LYS A 89 11.41 0.17 13.21
C LYS A 89 10.59 -0.85 12.45
N SER A 90 10.77 -0.87 11.14
CA SER A 90 10.26 -1.86 10.20
C SER A 90 11.00 -1.69 8.87
N THR A 91 11.12 -2.75 8.08
CA THR A 91 11.49 -2.62 6.66
C THR A 91 10.41 -1.84 5.88
N GLY A 92 9.17 -1.90 6.36
CA GLY A 92 8.01 -1.29 5.73
C GLY A 92 7.54 -2.02 4.48
N GLN A 93 6.56 -1.42 3.82
CA GLN A 93 6.03 -1.81 2.53
C GLN A 93 5.52 -0.54 1.86
N ILE A 94 5.63 -0.46 0.54
CA ILE A 94 4.94 0.54 -0.27
C ILE A 94 4.11 -0.19 -1.34
N TYR A 95 2.90 0.30 -1.58
CA TYR A 95 1.94 -0.25 -2.52
C TYR A 95 1.79 0.70 -3.71
N VAL A 96 1.58 0.19 -4.92
CA VAL A 96 1.32 1.04 -6.10
C VAL A 96 0.15 0.54 -6.93
N ARG A 97 -0.62 1.48 -7.48
CA ARG A 97 -1.59 1.22 -8.54
C ARG A 97 -1.57 2.36 -9.56
N GLY A 98 -1.56 2.00 -10.84
CA GLY A 98 -1.51 2.95 -11.96
C GLY A 98 -2.72 2.85 -12.88
N ALA A 99 -3.17 3.98 -13.43
CA ALA A 99 -4.21 4.00 -14.46
C ALA A 99 -4.18 5.29 -15.30
N PRO A 100 -4.67 5.24 -16.55
CA PRO A 100 -5.01 6.45 -17.28
C PRO A 100 -6.19 7.16 -16.62
N TYR A 101 -6.07 8.48 -16.46
CA TYR A 101 -7.14 9.33 -15.92
C TYR A 101 -6.98 10.75 -16.43
N GLY A 102 -8.07 11.36 -16.93
CA GLY A 102 -8.06 12.77 -17.35
C GLY A 102 -7.05 13.11 -18.46
N GLY A 103 -6.66 12.15 -19.31
CA GLY A 103 -5.67 12.37 -20.38
C GLY A 103 -4.20 12.19 -19.95
N HIS A 104 -3.97 11.83 -18.68
CA HIS A 104 -2.65 11.56 -18.12
C HIS A 104 -2.59 10.14 -17.54
N TYR A 105 -1.41 9.71 -17.11
CA TYR A 105 -1.26 8.45 -16.38
C TYR A 105 -0.93 8.73 -14.92
N GLY A 106 -1.79 8.30 -14.00
CA GLY A 106 -1.63 8.51 -12.57
C GLY A 106 -1.07 7.29 -11.88
N LEU A 107 0.01 7.45 -11.12
CA LEU A 107 0.57 6.43 -10.23
C LEU A 107 0.28 6.80 -8.78
N LEU A 108 -0.53 6.01 -8.07
CA LEU A 108 -0.76 6.21 -6.64
C LEU A 108 0.13 5.24 -5.85
N TYR A 109 1.13 5.78 -5.16
CA TYR A 109 1.94 5.06 -4.19
C TYR A 109 1.40 5.28 -2.79
N ALA A 110 1.37 4.24 -1.95
CA ALA A 110 0.81 4.33 -0.61
C ALA A 110 1.62 3.56 0.44
N TRP A 111 1.64 4.10 1.65
CA TRP A 111 2.22 3.51 2.85
C TRP A 111 1.16 3.33 3.91
N TYR A 112 1.31 2.27 4.70
CA TYR A 112 0.52 2.06 5.90
C TYR A 112 1.36 2.31 7.14
N PHE A 113 0.78 2.96 8.14
CA PHE A 113 1.39 3.11 9.46
C PHE A 113 0.47 2.51 10.53
N PRO A 114 1.01 1.85 11.58
CA PRO A 114 0.16 1.19 12.57
C PRO A 114 -0.75 2.13 13.37
N LYS A 115 -0.37 3.40 13.52
CA LYS A 115 -1.15 4.47 14.17
C LYS A 115 -0.73 5.83 13.61
N ASP A 116 -1.65 6.78 13.71
CA ASP A 116 -1.41 8.21 13.61
C ASP A 116 -1.59 8.80 15.01
N GLU A 117 -0.55 9.40 15.57
CA GLU A 117 -0.58 9.94 16.92
C GLU A 117 0.28 11.21 17.00
N PRO A 118 -0.29 12.41 16.82
CA PRO A 118 0.45 13.66 16.95
C PRO A 118 0.86 13.95 18.41
N SER A 119 0.14 13.38 19.38
CA SER A 119 0.47 13.40 20.81
C SER A 119 -0.29 12.30 21.55
N SER A 120 0.19 11.92 22.74
CA SER A 120 -0.33 10.79 23.51
C SER A 120 -1.84 10.86 23.69
N GLY A 121 -2.58 9.87 23.15
CA GLY A 121 -4.03 9.77 23.30
C GLY A 121 -4.84 10.53 22.25
N LEU A 122 -4.19 11.21 21.31
CA LEU A 122 -4.81 11.89 20.16
C LEU A 122 -4.45 11.19 18.86
N GLY A 123 -5.24 11.44 17.81
CA GLY A 123 -5.13 10.73 16.53
C GLY A 123 -5.92 9.42 16.52
N HIS A 124 -5.45 8.43 15.76
CA HIS A 124 -6.18 7.19 15.51
C HIS A 124 -5.28 5.97 15.29
N ARG A 125 -5.88 4.79 15.53
CA ARG A 125 -5.30 3.51 15.10
C ARG A 125 -5.35 3.44 13.58
N HIS A 126 -4.30 2.90 12.99
CA HIS A 126 -4.06 2.84 11.55
C HIS A 126 -3.80 4.20 10.92
N ASP A 127 -3.03 4.20 9.87
CA ASP A 127 -2.87 5.34 8.98
C ASP A 127 -2.57 4.84 7.56
N TRP A 128 -3.05 5.58 6.57
CA TRP A 128 -2.84 5.33 5.15
C TRP A 128 -2.57 6.66 4.46
N GLU A 129 -1.32 6.89 4.11
CA GLU A 129 -0.90 8.04 3.33
C GLU A 129 -0.34 7.58 1.98
N GLY A 130 -0.26 8.50 1.03
CA GLY A 130 0.27 8.22 -0.29
C GLY A 130 0.77 9.45 -1.03
N VAL A 131 1.16 9.21 -2.28
CA VAL A 131 1.50 10.25 -3.25
C VAL A 131 0.99 9.81 -4.61
N ILE A 132 0.34 10.73 -5.32
CA ILE A 132 0.03 10.55 -6.73
C ILE A 132 1.12 11.24 -7.55
N VAL A 133 1.73 10.50 -8.47
CA VAL A 133 2.66 11.02 -9.47
C VAL A 133 1.93 11.01 -10.81
N TRP A 134 1.73 12.19 -11.37
CA TRP A 134 1.10 12.36 -12.69
C TRP A 134 2.16 12.35 -13.77
N LEU A 135 1.94 11.51 -14.78
CA LEU A 135 2.84 11.31 -15.89
C LEU A 135 2.20 11.73 -17.21
N ALA A 136 3.01 12.30 -18.11
CA ALA A 136 2.59 12.63 -19.46
C ALA A 136 2.34 11.36 -20.30
N ASP A 137 3.19 10.35 -20.13
CA ASP A 137 3.16 9.09 -20.86
C ASP A 137 3.33 7.89 -19.91
N SER A 138 2.57 6.81 -20.16
CA SER A 138 2.57 5.61 -19.30
C SER A 138 3.72 4.64 -19.57
N THR A 139 4.68 5.00 -20.43
CA THR A 139 5.78 4.15 -20.88
C THR A 139 7.16 4.76 -20.66
N SER A 140 7.25 6.08 -20.47
CA SER A 140 8.52 6.76 -20.19
C SER A 140 8.96 6.59 -18.74
N THR A 141 10.27 6.50 -18.51
CA THR A 141 10.93 6.47 -17.19
C THR A 141 11.80 7.70 -16.94
N SER A 142 11.67 8.75 -17.73
CA SER A 142 12.45 9.99 -17.61
C SER A 142 11.83 10.99 -16.63
N ALA A 143 12.67 11.85 -16.03
CA ALA A 143 12.20 12.81 -15.03
C ALA A 143 11.26 13.89 -15.61
N ASP A 144 11.46 14.28 -16.87
CA ASP A 144 10.61 15.24 -17.61
C ASP A 144 9.22 14.69 -17.96
N ASN A 145 8.99 13.39 -17.76
CA ASN A 145 7.67 12.79 -17.88
C ASN A 145 6.75 13.12 -16.68
N ILE A 146 7.31 13.55 -15.55
CA ILE A 146 6.53 13.92 -14.36
C ILE A 146 5.89 15.29 -14.60
N LEU A 147 4.56 15.33 -14.57
CA LEU A 147 3.75 16.54 -14.70
C LEU A 147 3.46 17.19 -13.35
N ALA A 148 3.19 16.35 -12.33
CA ALA A 148 2.95 16.81 -10.97
C ALA A 148 3.19 15.70 -9.95
N VAL A 149 3.50 16.13 -8.72
CA VAL A 149 3.58 15.27 -7.54
C VAL A 149 2.58 15.78 -6.52
N CYS A 150 1.70 14.90 -6.06
CA CYS A 150 0.61 15.23 -5.15
C CYS A 150 0.67 14.34 -3.91
N PRO A 151 1.36 14.75 -2.83
CA PRO A 151 1.32 14.06 -1.55
C PRO A 151 -0.08 14.15 -0.93
N SER A 152 -0.53 13.13 -0.21
CA SER A 152 -1.80 13.17 0.52
C SER A 152 -1.72 14.05 1.76
N ALA A 153 -2.81 14.78 2.03
CA ALA A 153 -2.98 15.59 3.23
C ALA A 153 -4.47 15.59 3.63
N HIS A 154 -4.79 14.94 4.75
CA HIS A 154 -6.11 14.99 5.40
C HIS A 154 -7.32 14.74 4.47
N GLY A 155 -7.19 13.76 3.57
CA GLY A 155 -8.25 13.37 2.62
C GLY A 155 -8.24 14.13 1.28
N GLY A 156 -7.32 15.09 1.13
CA GLY A 156 -6.96 15.77 -0.10
C GLY A 156 -5.57 15.39 -0.63
N TRP A 157 -5.13 16.12 -1.66
CA TRP A 157 -3.88 15.90 -2.37
C TRP A 157 -3.23 17.24 -2.70
N ASP A 158 -2.06 17.52 -2.12
CA ASP A 158 -1.36 18.80 -2.27
C ASP A 158 -0.46 18.78 -3.51
N CYS A 159 -1.08 18.93 -4.68
CA CYS A 159 -0.38 18.84 -5.96
C CYS A 159 0.60 20.00 -6.21
N SER A 160 1.76 19.67 -6.77
CA SER A 160 2.74 20.64 -7.25
C SER A 160 3.31 20.25 -8.61
N THR A 161 3.46 21.24 -9.49
CA THR A 161 4.08 21.11 -10.82
C THR A 161 5.54 21.56 -10.86
N ASN A 162 6.01 22.28 -9.83
CA ASN A 162 7.36 22.89 -9.81
C ASN A 162 8.03 22.92 -8.42
N GLY A 163 7.33 22.55 -7.35
CA GLY A 163 7.83 22.59 -5.98
C GLY A 163 8.35 21.25 -5.46
N TYR A 164 8.21 20.17 -6.24
CA TYR A 164 8.74 18.86 -5.87
C TYR A 164 10.21 18.74 -6.22
N THR A 165 10.92 17.90 -5.47
CA THR A 165 12.31 17.54 -5.74
C THR A 165 12.42 16.04 -6.00
N LEU A 166 13.42 15.65 -6.80
CA LEU A 166 13.64 14.29 -7.23
C LEU A 166 15.05 13.82 -6.84
N ASP A 167 15.19 12.53 -6.52
CA ASP A 167 16.44 11.80 -6.66
C ASP A 167 16.38 10.97 -7.95
N GLY A 168 17.04 11.44 -9.01
CA GLY A 168 16.81 10.95 -10.36
C GLY A 168 15.37 11.18 -10.82
N THR A 169 14.57 10.12 -10.85
CA THR A 169 13.14 10.12 -11.24
C THR A 169 12.21 9.92 -10.05
N LYS A 170 12.76 9.84 -8.83
CA LYS A 170 12.03 9.43 -7.63
C LYS A 170 11.63 10.66 -6.81
N PRO A 171 10.33 10.95 -6.64
CA PRO A 171 9.89 12.05 -5.79
C PRO A 171 10.35 11.88 -4.35
N LEU A 172 10.75 12.99 -3.73
CA LEU A 172 11.15 13.03 -2.33
C LEU A 172 9.96 13.49 -1.48
N ILE A 173 9.46 12.57 -0.65
CA ILE A 173 8.24 12.75 0.15
C ILE A 173 8.60 12.72 1.63
N ARG A 174 7.98 13.59 2.41
CA ARG A 174 8.07 13.62 3.88
C ARG A 174 6.75 13.12 4.47
N TYR A 175 6.84 12.29 5.49
CA TYR A 175 5.72 11.99 6.39
C TYR A 175 5.94 12.72 7.72
N SER A 176 4.96 13.50 8.15
CA SER A 176 5.07 14.27 9.39
C SER A 176 3.74 14.75 9.92
N SER A 177 3.67 14.94 11.23
CA SER A 177 2.66 15.74 11.92
C SER A 177 3.26 17.05 12.44
N THR A 178 2.47 18.13 12.41
CA THR A 178 2.74 19.37 13.16
C THR A 178 1.58 19.63 14.10
N TRP A 179 1.86 19.63 15.40
CA TRP A 179 0.84 19.85 16.43
C TRP A 179 -0.04 21.08 16.15
N PRO A 180 -1.38 20.99 16.24
CA PRO A 180 -2.17 19.86 16.76
C PRO A 180 -2.71 18.90 15.70
N VAL A 181 -2.17 18.94 14.49
CA VAL A 181 -2.70 18.20 13.33
C VAL A 181 -2.09 16.81 13.26
N ASP A 182 -2.90 15.83 12.88
CA ASP A 182 -2.51 14.45 12.56
C ASP A 182 -1.43 14.40 11.44
N HIS A 183 -0.91 13.22 11.10
CA HIS A 183 0.14 13.11 10.10
C HIS A 183 -0.41 13.36 8.68
N GLN A 184 0.49 13.78 7.80
CA GLN A 184 0.26 13.91 6.37
C GLN A 184 1.56 13.69 5.61
N ASN A 185 1.45 13.46 4.31
CA ASN A 185 2.59 13.55 3.41
C ASN A 185 2.82 15.00 2.93
N GLY A 186 4.05 15.28 2.52
CA GLY A 186 4.45 16.56 1.95
C GLY A 186 5.71 16.44 1.10
N LEU A 187 6.06 17.52 0.40
CA LEU A 187 7.29 17.59 -0.38
C LEU A 187 8.49 17.91 0.53
N THR A 188 9.67 17.41 0.17
CA THR A 188 10.92 17.66 0.92
C THR A 188 12.13 17.53 0.03
N SER A 189 13.22 18.23 0.34
CA SER A 189 14.52 18.04 -0.31
C SER A 189 15.39 16.97 0.36
N THR A 190 14.92 16.36 1.45
CA THR A 190 15.65 15.31 2.18
C THR A 190 15.41 13.95 1.54
N VAL A 191 16.48 13.29 1.10
CA VAL A 191 16.41 11.91 0.61
C VAL A 191 16.08 10.96 1.76
N GLY A 192 14.90 10.34 1.68
CA GLY A 192 14.42 9.37 2.65
C GLY A 192 14.76 7.92 2.30
N GLY A 193 14.17 6.99 3.05
CA GLY A 193 14.31 5.56 2.81
C GLY A 193 13.38 5.03 1.70
N MET A 194 13.68 3.83 1.23
CA MET A 194 12.81 3.06 0.32
C MET A 194 12.28 1.81 1.03
N GLN A 195 11.13 1.33 0.57
CA GLN A 195 10.49 0.10 1.04
C GLN A 195 10.30 -0.86 -0.15
N PRO A 196 10.18 -2.18 0.09
CA PRO A 196 9.80 -3.11 -0.97
C PRO A 196 8.47 -2.67 -1.61
N LEU A 197 8.47 -2.50 -2.93
CA LEU A 197 7.28 -2.09 -3.68
C LEU A 197 6.45 -3.30 -4.11
N ILE A 198 5.16 -3.31 -3.81
CA ILE A 198 4.22 -4.31 -4.32
C ILE A 198 3.12 -3.64 -5.15
N ALA A 199 3.00 -4.02 -6.42
CA ALA A 199 1.93 -3.54 -7.28
C ALA A 199 0.60 -4.20 -6.94
N TRP A 200 -0.50 -3.44 -7.07
CA TRP A 200 -1.86 -3.94 -6.85
C TRP A 200 -2.15 -5.20 -7.66
N GLU A 201 -1.75 -5.21 -8.93
CA GLU A 201 -1.94 -6.33 -9.86
C GLU A 201 -1.03 -7.53 -9.55
N SER A 202 -0.03 -7.35 -8.69
CA SER A 202 0.89 -8.40 -8.23
C SER A 202 0.54 -8.96 -6.85
N LEU A 203 -0.47 -8.42 -6.17
CA LEU A 203 -0.93 -8.94 -4.88
C LEU A 203 -1.60 -10.31 -5.04
N PRO A 204 -1.36 -11.26 -4.12
CA PRO A 204 -2.18 -12.47 -4.03
C PRO A 204 -3.67 -12.11 -3.86
N PRO A 205 -4.60 -12.88 -4.46
CA PRO A 205 -6.03 -12.60 -4.36
C PRO A 205 -6.55 -12.46 -2.91
N ALA A 206 -5.97 -13.20 -1.97
CA ALA A 206 -6.34 -13.09 -0.56
C ALA A 206 -5.98 -11.70 0.03
N ALA A 207 -4.79 -11.19 -0.29
CA ALA A 207 -4.30 -9.88 0.13
C ALA A 207 -5.09 -8.73 -0.49
N SER A 208 -5.29 -8.75 -1.81
CA SER A 208 -6.09 -7.71 -2.49
C SER A 208 -7.53 -7.70 -1.98
N THR A 209 -8.16 -8.88 -1.80
CA THR A 209 -9.51 -8.96 -1.21
C THR A 209 -9.54 -8.44 0.23
N ALA A 210 -8.48 -8.67 1.02
CA ALA A 210 -8.40 -8.15 2.38
C ALA A 210 -8.29 -6.61 2.40
N LEU A 211 -7.49 -6.01 1.51
CA LEU A 211 -7.39 -4.55 1.36
C LEU A 211 -8.70 -3.92 0.88
N GLN A 212 -9.46 -4.62 0.03
CA GLN A 212 -10.79 -4.16 -0.41
C GLN A 212 -11.76 -4.01 0.77
N ASN A 213 -11.78 -5.02 1.63
CA ASN A 213 -12.89 -5.26 2.56
C ASN A 213 -12.59 -4.88 4.02
N THR A 214 -11.33 -4.78 4.41
CA THR A 214 -10.97 -4.49 5.80
C THR A 214 -11.33 -3.06 6.16
N ASN A 215 -11.93 -2.89 7.34
CA ASN A 215 -12.17 -1.59 7.94
C ASN A 215 -10.95 -1.20 8.78
N PHE A 216 -10.19 -0.21 8.32
CA PHE A 216 -9.03 0.36 9.03
C PHE A 216 -9.42 1.59 9.88
N GLY A 217 -10.68 1.66 10.34
CA GLY A 217 -11.17 2.73 11.19
C GLY A 217 -11.20 4.07 10.44
N SER A 218 -10.45 5.05 10.94
CA SER A 218 -10.33 6.37 10.31
C SER A 218 -9.48 6.34 9.03
N ALA A 219 -8.57 5.38 8.91
CA ALA A 219 -7.69 5.27 7.75
C ALA A 219 -8.39 4.55 6.59
N ILE A 220 -8.18 5.04 5.36
CA ILE A 220 -8.82 4.51 4.15
C ILE A 220 -7.73 4.08 3.17
N VAL A 221 -7.73 2.81 2.76
CA VAL A 221 -6.83 2.30 1.70
C VAL A 221 -7.05 3.14 0.43
N PRO A 222 -6.05 3.91 -0.07
CA PRO A 222 -6.32 4.93 -1.08
C PRO A 222 -6.37 4.39 -2.52
N PHE A 223 -5.82 3.20 -2.76
CA PHE A 223 -5.69 2.58 -4.09
C PHE A 223 -6.62 1.38 -4.33
N LYS A 224 -7.58 1.14 -3.44
CA LYS A 224 -8.58 0.09 -3.61
C LYS A 224 -9.65 0.51 -4.62
N ASP A 225 -10.43 -0.43 -5.15
CA ASP A 225 -11.34 -0.16 -6.27
C ASP A 225 -12.33 0.99 -6.00
N ALA A 226 -12.84 1.06 -4.77
CA ALA A 226 -13.83 2.06 -4.37
C ALA A 226 -13.25 3.49 -4.23
N THR A 227 -11.91 3.64 -4.13
CA THR A 227 -11.27 4.93 -3.79
C THR A 227 -10.30 5.41 -4.86
N PHE A 228 -9.69 4.49 -5.61
CA PHE A 228 -8.58 4.81 -6.50
C PHE A 228 -8.93 5.89 -7.54
N ALA A 229 -9.97 5.66 -8.34
CA ALA A 229 -10.39 6.62 -9.36
C ALA A 229 -10.87 7.96 -8.76
N ALA A 230 -11.51 7.92 -7.59
CA ALA A 230 -11.94 9.13 -6.90
C ALA A 230 -10.74 9.95 -6.38
N ASN A 231 -9.69 9.29 -5.91
CA ASN A 231 -8.46 9.95 -5.49
C ASN A 231 -7.71 10.57 -6.66
N LEU A 232 -7.62 9.88 -7.80
CA LEU A 232 -7.11 10.48 -9.03
C LEU A 232 -7.92 11.73 -9.42
N GLY A 233 -9.25 11.68 -9.34
CA GLY A 233 -10.10 12.84 -9.63
C GLY A 233 -9.95 14.03 -8.68
N LYS A 234 -9.51 13.80 -7.43
CA LYS A 234 -9.24 14.85 -6.46
C LYS A 234 -7.86 15.49 -6.62
N ALA A 235 -6.89 14.77 -7.19
CA ALA A 235 -5.51 15.21 -7.32
C ALA A 235 -5.29 16.02 -8.61
N THR A 236 -5.94 17.18 -8.71
CA THR A 236 -5.81 18.06 -9.89
C THR A 236 -4.62 19.03 -9.74
N PHE A 237 -3.95 19.37 -10.83
CA PHE A 237 -2.76 20.24 -10.88
C PHE A 237 -2.79 21.18 -12.08
#